data_AF-A0A0K0F172-F1
#
_entry.id   AF-A0A0K0F172-F1
#
_cell.length_a   1.000
_cell.length_b   1.000
_cell.length_c   1.000
_cell.angle_alpha   90.00
_cell.angle_beta   90.00
_cell.angle_gamma   90.00
#
_symmetry.space_group_name_H-M   'P 1'
#
loop_
_entity.id
_entity.type
_entity.pdbx_description
1 polymer ?
#
loop_
_entity_poly.entity_id
_entity_poly.type
_entity_poly.pdbx_seq_one_letter_code
_entity_poly.pdbx_strand_id
1 'polypeptide(L)'
;MSDHGHRMNSYSLTEIGRYELKNLYFIITIPEKLRSNEELIKNLKENSKKHISHFDVYATLLDILTNAPKDGFKMLDKQKEFPIKNDTIKGLSLLRPLPNYNRSCYEMYIPPQYCLCKPKFEFLPSSMTEERAKIEKSFIKALNNKLVLGNLTDKCAEMKLDRSEKFIIKYARGGISKIVYQVDAVTIPGKARYQALMNKNFEVLNNEITRLNVYREQAEVCDKFSSYRIYCYCKILLHKI
;
A
#
# COMPACT_ATOMS: atom_id res chain seq x y z
N MET A 1 -8.38 -9.49 11.73
CA MET A 1 -7.80 -9.03 10.45
C MET A 1 -6.39 -8.60 10.73
N SER A 2 -5.42 -9.01 9.92
CA SER A 2 -4.05 -8.48 10.03
C SER A 2 -3.97 -7.10 9.35
N ASP A 3 -3.12 -6.21 9.85
CA ASP A 3 -2.91 -4.86 9.32
C ASP A 3 -1.82 -4.81 8.24
N HIS A 4 -0.80 -5.67 8.37
CA HIS A 4 0.15 -6.03 7.31
C HIS A 4 0.65 -7.47 7.46
N GLY A 5 1.42 -7.98 6.48
CA GLY A 5 2.18 -9.22 6.60
C GLY A 5 3.52 -9.05 7.34
N HIS A 6 4.44 -10.00 7.18
CA HIS A 6 5.74 -9.95 7.88
C HIS A 6 6.60 -8.76 7.41
N ARG A 7 7.06 -7.89 8.34
CA ARG A 7 7.91 -6.70 8.03
C ARG A 7 9.32 -6.73 8.60
N MET A 8 9.71 -7.81 9.28
CA MET A 8 10.96 -7.83 10.03
C MET A 8 12.08 -8.49 9.23
N ASN A 9 13.32 -8.19 9.64
CA ASN A 9 14.54 -8.83 9.15
C ASN A 9 14.77 -8.71 7.63
N SER A 10 15.80 -9.40 7.15
CA SER A 10 16.18 -9.44 5.73
C SER A 10 15.12 -10.09 4.84
N TYR A 11 14.23 -10.93 5.39
CA TYR A 11 13.16 -11.57 4.62
C TYR A 11 12.21 -10.54 3.99
N SER A 12 11.86 -9.47 4.71
CA SER A 12 11.04 -8.36 4.19
C SER A 12 11.60 -7.67 2.95
N LEU A 13 12.90 -7.84 2.67
CA LEU A 13 13.57 -7.28 1.50
C LEU A 13 13.49 -8.20 0.27
N THR A 14 13.17 -9.48 0.45
CA THR A 14 13.00 -10.45 -0.64
C THR A 14 11.72 -10.18 -1.44
N GLU A 15 11.64 -10.72 -2.66
CA GLU A 15 10.43 -10.57 -3.48
C GLU A 15 9.17 -11.17 -2.80
N ILE A 16 9.32 -12.35 -2.21
CA ILE A 16 8.25 -13.05 -1.48
C ILE A 16 7.89 -12.25 -0.23
N GLY A 17 8.86 -11.81 0.58
CA GLY A 17 8.57 -11.02 1.77
C GLY A 17 7.85 -9.70 1.44
N ARG A 18 8.22 -9.03 0.35
CA ARG A 18 7.51 -7.83 -0.15
C ARG A 18 6.11 -8.13 -0.66
N TYR A 19 5.84 -9.34 -1.15
CA TYR A 19 4.51 -9.80 -1.54
C TYR A 19 3.67 -10.08 -0.30
N GLU A 20 4.18 -10.90 0.62
CA GLU A 20 3.52 -11.29 1.87
C GLU A 20 3.20 -10.07 2.75
N LEU A 21 4.07 -9.06 2.78
CA LEU A 21 3.81 -7.80 3.47
C LEU A 21 2.45 -7.16 3.13
N LYS A 22 2.00 -7.32 1.87
CA LYS A 22 0.76 -6.76 1.34
C LYS A 22 -0.37 -7.80 1.28
N ASN A 23 -0.04 -9.08 1.44
CA ASN A 23 -0.97 -10.20 1.36
C ASN A 23 -1.50 -10.53 2.75
N LEU A 24 -2.64 -9.92 3.07
CA LEU A 24 -3.18 -9.86 4.40
C LEU A 24 -4.14 -11.00 4.70
N TYR A 25 -4.00 -11.59 5.89
CA TYR A 25 -4.90 -12.65 6.33
C TYR A 25 -6.15 -12.09 7.03
N PHE A 26 -7.31 -12.60 6.64
CA PHE A 26 -8.62 -12.20 7.16
C PHE A 26 -9.50 -13.42 7.40
N ILE A 27 -10.08 -13.51 8.60
CA ILE A 27 -11.03 -14.56 9.00
C ILE A 27 -12.34 -13.89 9.41
N ILE A 28 -13.45 -14.52 9.03
CA ILE A 28 -14.79 -14.22 9.52
C ILE A 28 -15.28 -15.43 10.33
N THR A 29 -15.82 -15.19 11.52
CA THR A 29 -16.54 -16.19 12.32
C THR A 29 -18.01 -15.80 12.41
N ILE A 30 -18.89 -16.76 12.13
CA ILE A 30 -20.33 -16.51 12.02
C ILE A 30 -21.00 -16.82 13.37
N PRO A 31 -21.83 -15.89 13.92
CA PRO A 31 -22.63 -16.13 15.10
C PRO A 31 -23.52 -17.36 14.94
N GLU A 32 -23.69 -18.15 16.01
CA GLU A 32 -24.44 -19.42 15.97
C GLU A 32 -25.82 -19.29 15.32
N LYS A 33 -26.59 -18.26 15.70
CA LYS A 33 -27.93 -17.98 15.18
C LYS A 33 -27.99 -17.74 13.66
N LEU A 34 -26.87 -17.40 13.03
CA LEU A 34 -26.77 -17.13 11.59
C LEU A 34 -26.15 -18.29 10.82
N ARG A 35 -25.68 -19.36 11.48
CA ARG A 35 -25.02 -20.48 10.80
C ARG A 35 -25.99 -21.34 9.98
N SER A 36 -27.28 -21.32 10.31
CA SER A 36 -28.34 -21.97 9.52
C SER A 36 -28.77 -21.18 8.29
N ASN A 37 -28.27 -19.94 8.11
CA ASN A 37 -28.57 -19.14 6.93
C ASN A 37 -27.73 -19.63 5.74
N GLU A 38 -28.32 -20.48 4.91
CA GLU A 38 -27.64 -21.11 3.77
C GLU A 38 -27.08 -20.10 2.77
N GLU A 39 -27.82 -19.02 2.49
CA GLU A 39 -27.40 -17.98 1.56
C GLU A 39 -26.16 -17.22 2.08
N LEU A 40 -26.17 -16.82 3.35
CA LEU A 40 -25.02 -16.18 3.99
C LEU A 40 -23.78 -17.09 3.94
N ILE A 41 -23.95 -18.37 4.29
CA ILE A 41 -22.85 -19.35 4.32
C ILE A 41 -22.30 -19.58 2.91
N LYS A 42 -23.19 -19.70 1.91
CA LYS A 42 -22.81 -19.83 0.51
C LYS A 42 -22.01 -18.61 0.04
N ASN A 43 -22.54 -17.40 0.25
CA ASN A 43 -21.89 -16.16 -0.16
C ASN A 43 -20.49 -16.03 0.45
N LEU A 44 -20.35 -16.26 1.76
CA LEU A 44 -19.05 -16.18 2.44
C LEU A 44 -18.05 -17.22 1.91
N LYS A 45 -18.49 -18.46 1.66
CA LYS A 45 -17.64 -19.51 1.07
C LYS A 45 -17.21 -19.17 -0.35
N GLU A 46 -18.12 -18.70 -1.20
CA GLU A 46 -17.80 -18.31 -2.59
C GLU A 46 -16.89 -17.08 -2.63
N ASN A 47 -17.19 -16.06 -1.83
CA ASN A 47 -16.41 -14.83 -1.76
C ASN A 47 -15.01 -15.05 -1.18
N SER A 48 -14.82 -16.04 -0.30
CA SER A 48 -13.49 -16.38 0.25
C SER A 48 -12.46 -16.80 -0.81
N LYS A 49 -12.92 -17.19 -2.00
CA LYS A 49 -12.07 -17.61 -3.13
C LYS A 49 -11.81 -16.48 -4.13
N LYS A 50 -12.37 -15.29 -3.89
CA LYS A 50 -12.32 -14.16 -4.82
C LYS A 50 -11.30 -13.12 -4.36
N HIS A 51 -10.86 -12.28 -5.30
CA HIS A 51 -10.00 -11.15 -4.97
C HIS A 51 -10.80 -10.10 -4.18
N ILE A 52 -10.40 -9.85 -2.94
CA ILE A 52 -11.02 -8.93 -1.99
C ILE A 52 -10.01 -7.90 -1.47
N SER A 53 -10.53 -6.78 -0.96
CA SER A 53 -9.74 -5.67 -0.42
C SER A 53 -10.26 -5.23 0.95
N HIS A 54 -9.49 -4.36 1.62
CA HIS A 54 -9.93 -3.72 2.86
C HIS A 54 -11.18 -2.85 2.67
N PHE A 55 -11.42 -2.34 1.44
CA PHE A 55 -12.65 -1.63 1.13
C PHE A 55 -13.87 -2.57 1.18
N ASP A 56 -13.72 -3.83 0.75
CA ASP A 56 -14.80 -4.83 0.86
C ASP A 56 -15.06 -5.20 2.32
N VAL A 57 -14.02 -5.29 3.15
CA VAL A 57 -14.19 -5.48 4.60
C VAL A 57 -14.94 -4.29 5.22
N TYR A 58 -14.56 -3.06 4.88
CA TYR A 58 -15.28 -1.86 5.31
C TYR A 58 -16.75 -1.87 4.87
N ALA A 59 -17.03 -2.18 3.61
CA ALA A 59 -18.39 -2.31 3.09
C ALA A 59 -19.19 -3.42 3.80
N THR A 60 -18.53 -4.53 4.16
CA THR A 60 -19.13 -5.63 4.94
C THR A 60 -19.54 -5.15 6.33
N LEU A 61 -18.68 -4.40 7.02
CA LEU A 61 -19.00 -3.83 8.33
C LEU A 61 -20.16 -2.84 8.23
N LEU A 62 -20.19 -2.01 7.18
CA LEU A 62 -21.32 -1.11 6.93
C LEU A 62 -22.62 -1.89 6.69
N ASP A 63 -22.59 -2.99 5.94
CA ASP A 63 -23.77 -3.83 5.69
C ASP A 63 -24.32 -4.40 7.01
N ILE A 64 -23.41 -4.89 7.87
CA ILE A 64 -23.74 -5.37 9.22
C ILE A 64 -24.37 -4.28 10.08
N LEU A 65 -23.97 -3.02 9.93
CA LEU A 65 -24.52 -1.90 10.71
C LEU A 65 -25.80 -1.31 10.13
N THR A 66 -26.12 -1.60 8.86
CA THR A 66 -27.18 -0.90 8.13
C THR A 66 -28.21 -1.86 7.51
N ASN A 67 -27.88 -2.50 6.40
CA ASN A 67 -28.82 -3.23 5.57
C ASN A 67 -29.10 -4.64 6.13
N ALA A 68 -28.08 -5.40 6.48
CA ALA A 68 -28.24 -6.80 6.87
C ALA A 68 -29.18 -7.02 8.09
N PRO A 69 -29.10 -6.22 9.18
CA PRO A 69 -30.04 -6.36 10.29
C PRO A 69 -31.47 -5.96 9.94
N LYS A 70 -31.68 -4.94 9.09
CA LYS A 70 -33.02 -4.46 8.70
C LYS A 70 -33.83 -5.53 7.99
N ASP A 71 -33.17 -6.35 7.18
CA ASP A 71 -33.80 -7.46 6.48
C ASP A 71 -33.76 -8.77 7.29
N GLY A 72 -33.25 -8.74 8.52
CA GLY A 72 -33.02 -9.93 9.34
C GLY A 72 -32.09 -10.96 8.69
N PHE A 73 -31.12 -10.51 7.89
CA PHE A 73 -30.20 -11.35 7.10
C PHE A 73 -30.88 -12.22 6.03
N LYS A 74 -32.11 -11.91 5.61
CA LYS A 74 -32.88 -12.73 4.65
C LYS A 74 -32.74 -12.33 3.17
N MET A 75 -32.20 -11.16 2.90
CA MET A 75 -32.08 -10.62 1.54
C MET A 75 -30.60 -10.43 1.19
N LEU A 76 -29.87 -11.53 0.98
CA LEU A 76 -28.42 -11.50 0.73
C LEU A 76 -28.06 -11.89 -0.72
N ASP A 77 -29.05 -12.01 -1.60
CA ASP A 77 -28.96 -12.45 -3.00
C ASP A 77 -28.19 -11.48 -3.91
N LYS A 78 -28.10 -10.21 -3.51
CA LYS A 78 -27.46 -9.15 -4.29
C LYS A 78 -26.84 -8.07 -3.42
N GLN A 79 -25.91 -7.33 -4.01
CA GLN A 79 -25.36 -6.10 -3.43
C GLN A 79 -26.48 -5.07 -3.18
N LYS A 80 -26.34 -4.27 -2.13
CA LYS A 80 -27.27 -3.21 -1.78
C LYS A 80 -26.54 -1.88 -1.68
N GLU A 81 -27.24 -0.81 -2.01
CA GLU A 81 -26.77 0.55 -1.73
C GLU A 81 -26.71 0.79 -0.22
N PHE A 82 -25.65 1.44 0.22
CA PHE A 82 -25.48 1.77 1.63
C PHE A 82 -26.18 3.10 1.94
N PRO A 83 -26.94 3.20 3.06
CA PRO A 83 -27.65 4.41 3.43
C PRO A 83 -26.73 5.46 4.06
N ILE A 84 -25.59 5.74 3.43
CA ILE A 84 -24.59 6.73 3.88
C ILE A 84 -24.75 8.00 3.04
N LYS A 85 -24.90 9.15 3.71
CA LYS A 85 -24.95 10.45 3.05
C LYS A 85 -23.55 11.00 2.84
N ASN A 86 -23.33 11.69 1.73
CA ASN A 86 -22.10 12.41 1.39
C ASN A 86 -20.83 11.53 1.30
N ASP A 87 -20.98 10.22 1.05
CA ASP A 87 -19.84 9.33 0.82
C ASP A 87 -20.17 8.32 -0.28
N THR A 88 -19.14 7.79 -0.94
CA THR A 88 -19.24 6.73 -1.95
C THR A 88 -18.48 5.51 -1.45
N ILE A 89 -19.22 4.46 -1.13
CA ILE A 89 -18.63 3.21 -0.64
C ILE A 89 -17.96 2.48 -1.80
N LYS A 90 -16.62 2.36 -1.72
CA LYS A 90 -15.77 1.81 -2.79
C LYS A 90 -15.75 0.29 -2.84
N GLY A 91 -16.10 -0.38 -1.74
CA GLY A 91 -16.09 -1.83 -1.61
C GLY A 91 -17.47 -2.45 -1.73
N LEU A 92 -17.47 -3.77 -1.82
CA LEU A 92 -18.67 -4.59 -1.87
C LEU A 92 -18.76 -5.44 -0.60
N SER A 93 -19.97 -5.63 -0.08
CA SER A 93 -20.16 -6.44 1.12
C SER A 93 -19.87 -7.91 0.82
N LEU A 94 -19.10 -8.56 1.69
CA LEU A 94 -18.77 -9.98 1.62
C LEU A 94 -19.94 -10.87 2.07
N LEU A 95 -20.98 -10.30 2.70
CA LEU A 95 -22.21 -11.03 3.04
C LEU A 95 -23.09 -11.34 1.81
N ARG A 96 -22.79 -10.69 0.68
CA ARG A 96 -23.56 -10.69 -0.57
C ARG A 96 -22.65 -11.16 -1.72
N PRO A 97 -23.18 -11.67 -2.85
CA PRO A 97 -22.34 -12.15 -3.94
C PRO A 97 -21.41 -11.05 -4.47
N LEU A 98 -20.12 -11.34 -4.56
CA LEU A 98 -19.18 -10.53 -5.33
C LEU A 98 -19.28 -10.89 -6.82
N PRO A 99 -18.82 -10.01 -7.74
CA PRO A 99 -18.75 -10.34 -9.16
C PRO A 99 -18.03 -11.65 -9.43
N ASN A 100 -18.43 -12.36 -10.49
CA ASN A 100 -17.83 -13.65 -10.87
C ASN A 100 -16.51 -13.50 -11.62
N TYR A 101 -16.23 -12.33 -12.15
CA TYR A 101 -14.95 -12.00 -12.75
C TYR A 101 -13.94 -11.54 -11.70
N ASN A 102 -12.64 -11.68 -12.00
CA ASN A 102 -11.59 -11.17 -11.14
C ASN A 102 -11.48 -9.65 -11.28
N ARG A 103 -11.91 -8.91 -10.26
CA ARG A 103 -11.76 -7.46 -10.20
C ARG A 103 -10.28 -7.07 -10.18
N SER A 104 -9.93 -6.09 -11.01
CA SER A 104 -8.61 -5.48 -11.02
C SER A 104 -8.39 -4.61 -9.77
N CYS A 105 -7.12 -4.36 -9.43
CA CYS A 105 -6.79 -3.40 -8.36
C CYS A 105 -7.40 -2.01 -8.59
N TYR A 106 -7.55 -1.60 -9.86
CA TYR A 106 -8.18 -0.32 -10.21
C TYR A 106 -9.67 -0.31 -9.85
N GLU A 107 -10.41 -1.34 -10.24
CA GLU A 107 -11.84 -1.47 -9.90
C GLU A 107 -12.08 -1.59 -8.38
N MET A 108 -11.10 -2.15 -7.66
CA MET A 108 -11.13 -2.27 -6.21
C MET A 108 -10.56 -1.06 -5.49
N TYR A 109 -10.20 0.01 -6.22
CA TYR A 109 -9.59 1.22 -5.68
C TYR A 109 -8.29 0.98 -4.87
N ILE A 110 -7.62 -0.15 -5.10
CA ILE A 110 -6.35 -0.50 -4.49
C ILE A 110 -5.25 0.34 -5.18
N PRO A 111 -4.52 1.19 -4.45
CA PRO A 111 -3.43 1.95 -5.04
C PRO A 111 -2.37 1.02 -5.64
N PRO A 112 -1.74 1.36 -6.79
CA PRO A 112 -0.79 0.50 -7.48
C PRO A 112 0.36 0.00 -6.59
N GLN A 113 0.82 0.82 -5.64
CA GLN A 113 1.87 0.44 -4.70
C GLN A 113 1.45 -0.66 -3.71
N TYR A 114 0.16 -0.87 -3.47
CA TYR A 114 -0.38 -1.93 -2.61
C TYR A 114 -0.98 -3.10 -3.39
N CYS A 115 -1.09 -2.98 -4.71
CA CYS A 115 -1.62 -4.03 -5.57
C CYS A 115 -0.72 -5.28 -5.55
N LEU A 116 -1.34 -6.45 -5.37
CA LEU A 116 -0.66 -7.75 -5.44
C LEU A 116 -0.44 -8.20 -6.89
N CYS A 117 -1.26 -7.74 -7.84
CA CYS A 117 -1.04 -7.94 -9.27
C CYS A 117 0.16 -7.11 -9.73
N LYS A 118 1.35 -7.72 -9.72
CA LYS A 118 2.57 -7.02 -10.13
C LYS A 118 2.82 -7.21 -11.62
N PRO A 119 3.11 -6.12 -12.37
CA PRO A 119 3.65 -6.28 -13.70
C PRO A 119 5.03 -6.93 -13.62
N LYS A 120 5.44 -7.61 -14.70
CA LYS A 120 6.78 -8.18 -14.79
C LYS A 120 7.79 -7.04 -14.94
N PHE A 121 8.55 -6.79 -13.87
CA PHE A 121 9.58 -5.77 -13.84
C PHE A 121 10.92 -6.34 -14.30
N GLU A 122 11.62 -5.59 -15.14
CA GLU A 122 12.98 -5.88 -15.59
C GLU A 122 13.94 -4.80 -15.09
N PHE A 123 15.21 -5.14 -14.89
CA PHE A 123 16.21 -4.12 -14.54
C PHE A 123 16.37 -3.13 -15.68
N LEU A 124 16.40 -1.84 -15.35
CA LEU A 124 16.72 -0.82 -16.35
C LEU A 124 18.16 -1.03 -16.82
N PRO A 125 18.46 -1.04 -18.14
CA PRO A 125 19.83 -1.20 -18.62
C PRO A 125 20.80 -0.18 -18.01
N SER A 126 22.04 -0.57 -17.76
CA SER A 126 23.08 0.32 -17.21
C SER A 126 23.46 1.44 -18.19
N SER A 127 23.28 1.22 -19.49
CA SER A 127 23.54 2.18 -20.56
C SER A 127 22.58 3.38 -20.57
N MET A 128 21.41 3.28 -19.92
CA MET A 128 20.40 4.35 -19.84
C MET A 128 20.79 5.41 -18.79
N THR A 129 21.95 6.05 -18.96
CA THR A 129 22.57 6.92 -17.96
C THR A 129 21.77 8.19 -17.71
N GLU A 130 21.19 8.79 -18.76
CA GLU A 130 20.41 10.02 -18.66
C GLU A 130 19.08 9.79 -17.90
N GLU A 131 18.35 8.71 -18.23
CA GLU A 131 17.13 8.31 -17.54
C GLU A 131 17.42 8.01 -16.06
N ARG A 132 18.51 7.29 -15.78
CA ARG A 132 18.95 7.00 -14.40
C ARG A 132 19.18 8.28 -13.62
N ALA A 133 19.92 9.24 -14.17
CA ALA A 133 20.18 10.52 -13.52
C ALA A 133 18.90 11.33 -13.25
N LYS A 134 17.97 11.37 -14.22
CA LYS A 134 16.67 12.03 -14.06
C LYS A 134 15.82 11.36 -12.97
N ILE A 135 15.76 10.02 -12.96
CA ILE A 135 15.02 9.26 -11.94
C ILE A 135 15.60 9.49 -10.55
N GLU A 136 16.93 9.43 -10.38
CA GLU A 136 17.60 9.70 -9.10
C GLU A 136 17.26 11.10 -8.58
N LYS A 137 17.40 12.11 -9.44
CA LYS A 137 17.12 13.51 -9.09
C LYS A 137 15.65 13.72 -8.71
N SER A 138 14.72 13.19 -9.49
CA SER A 138 13.28 13.32 -9.21
C SER A 138 12.89 12.57 -7.94
N PHE A 139 13.43 11.37 -7.72
CA PHE A 139 13.17 10.57 -6.53
C PHE A 139 13.63 11.29 -5.26
N ILE A 140 14.89 11.76 -5.21
CA ILE A 140 15.41 12.42 -4.00
C ILE A 140 14.70 13.74 -3.71
N LYS A 141 14.33 14.49 -4.77
CA LYS A 141 13.52 15.70 -4.65
C LYS A 141 12.15 15.37 -4.06
N ALA A 142 11.46 14.36 -4.58
CA ALA A 142 10.15 13.94 -4.08
C ALA A 142 10.22 13.45 -2.62
N LEU A 143 11.28 12.71 -2.26
CA LEU A 143 11.53 12.27 -0.89
C LEU A 143 11.70 13.44 0.08
N ASN A 144 12.57 14.41 -0.22
CA ASN A 144 12.75 15.57 0.65
C ASN A 144 11.52 16.49 0.68
N ASN A 145 10.74 16.56 -0.41
CA ASN A 145 9.46 17.27 -0.40
C ASN A 145 8.46 16.68 0.61
N LYS A 146 8.59 15.41 1.02
CA LYS A 146 7.79 14.84 2.11
C LYS A 146 8.07 15.49 3.45
N LEU A 147 9.30 15.90 3.71
CA LEU A 147 9.64 16.63 4.94
C LEU A 147 9.02 18.03 4.93
N VAL A 148 8.97 18.68 3.76
CA VAL A 148 8.31 19.98 3.58
C VAL A 148 6.81 19.85 3.81
N LEU A 149 6.15 18.90 3.15
CA LEU A 149 4.70 18.65 3.32
C LEU A 149 4.32 18.30 4.76
N GLY A 150 5.22 17.65 5.50
CA GLY A 150 5.03 17.33 6.91
C GLY A 150 5.39 18.45 7.90
N ASN A 151 5.88 19.61 7.44
CA ASN A 151 6.48 20.66 8.27
C ASN A 151 7.57 20.12 9.22
N LEU A 152 8.43 19.24 8.71
CA LEU A 152 9.46 18.52 9.48
C LEU A 152 10.89 18.99 9.17
N THR A 153 11.08 19.95 8.27
CA THR A 153 12.41 20.40 7.82
C THR A 153 13.29 20.95 8.95
N ASP A 154 12.70 21.49 10.01
CA ASP A 154 13.46 22.01 11.15
C ASP A 154 14.00 20.89 12.04
N LYS A 155 13.23 19.80 12.18
CA LYS A 155 13.54 18.66 13.06
C LYS A 155 14.32 17.54 12.37
N CYS A 156 14.06 17.34 11.09
CA CYS A 156 14.54 16.20 10.32
C CYS A 156 15.64 16.63 9.35
N ALA A 157 16.68 15.81 9.23
CA ALA A 157 17.77 16.02 8.30
C ALA A 157 17.28 15.84 6.85
N GLU A 158 17.88 16.59 5.93
CA GLU A 158 17.71 16.35 4.49
C GLU A 158 18.29 14.99 4.13
N MET A 159 17.52 14.18 3.40
CA MET A 159 17.92 12.86 2.96
C MET A 159 18.75 12.96 1.68
N LYS A 160 19.86 12.22 1.62
CA LYS A 160 20.71 12.11 0.43
C LYS A 160 20.86 10.65 0.04
N LEU A 161 21.00 10.36 -1.26
CA LEU A 161 21.29 9.00 -1.71
C LEU A 161 22.61 8.51 -1.12
N ASP A 162 22.60 7.30 -0.58
CA ASP A 162 23.81 6.65 -0.10
C ASP A 162 24.58 6.08 -1.29
N ARG A 163 25.73 6.69 -1.62
CA ARG A 163 26.55 6.28 -2.76
C ARG A 163 27.31 4.98 -2.53
N SER A 164 27.38 4.47 -1.29
CA SER A 164 27.93 3.15 -1.01
C SER A 164 26.94 2.02 -1.27
N GLU A 165 25.67 2.33 -1.56
CA GLU A 165 24.59 1.37 -1.76
C GLU A 165 24.06 1.44 -3.19
N LYS A 166 23.46 0.34 -3.66
CA LYS A 166 22.90 0.30 -5.01
C LYS A 166 21.59 1.10 -5.09
N PHE A 167 21.50 2.02 -6.04
CA PHE A 167 20.23 2.59 -6.49
C PHE A 167 19.63 1.71 -7.59
N ILE A 168 18.62 0.93 -7.24
CA ILE A 168 18.04 -0.08 -8.13
C ILE A 168 16.84 0.52 -8.84
N ILE A 169 16.88 0.49 -10.17
CA ILE A 169 15.76 0.88 -11.03
C ILE A 169 15.32 -0.34 -11.81
N LYS A 170 14.04 -0.66 -11.69
CA LYS A 170 13.35 -1.62 -12.57
C LYS A 170 12.27 -0.89 -13.35
N TYR A 171 11.87 -1.44 -14.49
CA TYR A 171 10.79 -0.89 -15.29
C TYR A 171 9.87 -2.00 -15.77
N ALA A 172 8.61 -1.65 -16.01
CA ALA A 172 7.63 -2.49 -16.65
C ALA A 172 6.88 -1.69 -17.72
N ARG A 173 6.49 -2.38 -18.80
CA ARG A 173 5.70 -1.82 -19.89
C ARG A 173 4.27 -2.36 -19.83
N GLY A 174 3.29 -1.47 -19.76
CA GLY A 174 1.87 -1.79 -19.86
C GLY A 174 1.25 -1.18 -21.12
N GLY A 175 0.73 -2.02 -22.02
CA GLY A 175 0.12 -1.57 -23.27
C GLY A 175 1.04 -0.69 -24.13
N ILE A 176 0.44 0.18 -24.95
CA ILE A 176 1.14 0.87 -26.06
C ILE A 176 2.08 2.01 -25.62
N SER A 177 2.09 2.45 -24.35
CA SER A 177 3.02 3.52 -23.91
C SER A 177 3.09 3.79 -22.39
N LYS A 178 2.55 2.92 -21.52
CA LYS A 178 2.63 3.14 -20.06
C LYS A 178 3.88 2.45 -19.52
N ILE A 179 4.96 3.23 -19.37
CA ILE A 179 6.15 2.78 -18.62
C ILE A 179 5.95 3.15 -17.15
N VAL A 180 6.20 2.18 -16.27
CA VAL A 180 6.28 2.39 -14.83
C VAL A 180 7.67 1.98 -14.37
N TYR A 181 8.35 2.85 -13.64
CA TYR A 181 9.61 2.55 -12.99
C TYR A 181 9.35 2.19 -11.52
N GLN A 182 10.01 1.15 -11.03
CA GLN A 182 10.14 0.87 -9.60
C GLN A 182 11.56 1.25 -9.17
N VAL A 183 11.64 2.12 -8.17
CA VAL A 183 12.90 2.56 -7.58
C VAL A 183 13.03 1.97 -6.19
N ASP A 184 14.16 1.35 -5.90
CA ASP A 184 14.59 0.94 -4.56
C ASP A 184 15.89 1.68 -4.22
N ALA A 185 15.88 2.46 -3.13
CA ALA A 185 16.98 3.36 -2.77
C ALA A 185 17.36 3.25 -1.29
N VAL A 186 18.63 3.45 -0.99
CA VAL A 186 19.13 3.65 0.38
C VAL A 186 19.63 5.08 0.51
N THR A 187 19.35 5.70 1.65
CA THR A 187 19.68 7.09 1.92
C THR A 187 20.41 7.25 3.25
N ILE A 188 21.16 8.34 3.34
CA ILE A 188 21.78 8.85 4.55
C ILE A 188 21.15 10.19 4.94
N PRO A 189 21.10 10.51 6.24
CA PRO A 189 21.53 9.70 7.39
C PRO A 189 20.61 8.50 7.68
N GLY A 190 21.10 7.53 8.47
CA GLY A 190 20.28 6.45 9.03
C GLY A 190 20.06 5.20 8.16
N LYS A 191 20.76 5.05 7.02
CA LYS A 191 20.66 3.87 6.13
C LYS A 191 19.20 3.52 5.82
N ALA A 192 18.44 4.55 5.48
CA ALA A 192 17.01 4.50 5.28
C ALA A 192 16.67 3.89 3.92
N ARG A 193 15.87 2.82 3.91
CA ARG A 193 15.50 2.07 2.70
C ARG A 193 14.12 2.50 2.24
N TYR A 194 14.02 2.95 0.98
CA TYR A 194 12.78 3.43 0.38
C TYR A 194 12.46 2.72 -0.92
N GLN A 195 11.16 2.63 -1.23
CA GLN A 195 10.65 2.20 -2.52
C GLN A 195 9.60 3.18 -3.05
N ALA A 196 9.63 3.43 -4.36
CA ALA A 196 8.61 4.23 -5.04
C ALA A 196 8.29 3.65 -6.42
N LEU A 197 7.06 3.90 -6.89
CA LEU A 197 6.70 3.73 -8.29
C LEU A 197 6.67 5.10 -8.96
N MET A 198 7.23 5.21 -10.17
CA MET A 198 7.33 6.46 -10.92
C MET A 198 6.79 6.27 -12.33
N ASN A 199 6.14 7.30 -12.89
CA ASN A 199 5.63 7.27 -14.26
C ASN A 199 6.74 7.54 -15.29
N LYS A 200 6.38 7.54 -16.58
CA LYS A 200 7.29 7.84 -17.69
C LYS A 200 7.94 9.25 -17.63
N ASN A 201 7.32 10.18 -16.89
CA ASN A 201 7.84 11.53 -16.68
C ASN A 201 8.74 11.61 -15.42
N PHE A 202 9.02 10.47 -14.79
CA PHE A 202 9.79 10.36 -13.56
C PHE A 202 9.13 11.06 -12.36
N GLU A 203 7.80 11.11 -12.34
CA GLU A 203 7.03 11.61 -11.20
C GLU A 203 6.59 10.43 -10.33
N VAL A 204 6.66 10.57 -9.01
CA VAL A 204 6.21 9.55 -8.06
C VAL A 204 4.70 9.38 -8.16
N LEU A 205 4.26 8.16 -8.46
CA LEU A 205 2.84 7.82 -8.56
C LEU A 205 2.13 8.02 -7.23
N ASN A 206 0.96 8.66 -7.27
CA ASN A 206 0.15 9.01 -6.10
C ASN A 206 0.88 9.84 -5.04
N ASN A 207 2.04 10.42 -5.38
CA ASN A 207 2.96 11.02 -4.41
C ASN A 207 3.34 10.03 -3.29
N GLU A 208 3.38 8.72 -3.51
CA GLU A 208 3.62 7.73 -2.44
C GLU A 208 5.02 7.13 -2.50
N ILE A 209 5.74 7.23 -1.37
CA ILE A 209 7.08 6.63 -1.17
C ILE A 209 7.00 5.78 0.10
N THR A 210 7.36 4.50 -0.02
CA THR A 210 7.27 3.54 1.08
C THR A 210 8.62 3.42 1.79
N ARG A 211 8.65 3.63 3.11
CA ARG A 211 9.78 3.25 3.97
C ARG A 211 9.76 1.74 4.23
N LEU A 212 10.85 1.05 3.93
CA LEU A 212 10.94 -0.42 4.01
C LEU A 212 11.52 -0.94 5.33
N ASN A 213 12.36 -0.16 6.02
CA ASN A 213 12.95 -0.54 7.30
C ASN A 213 12.43 0.31 8.46
N VAL A 214 12.56 -0.23 9.68
CA VAL A 214 12.17 0.44 10.92
C VAL A 214 12.85 1.82 11.01
N TYR A 215 12.08 2.81 11.44
CA TYR A 215 12.50 4.21 11.56
C TYR A 215 12.31 4.76 12.99
N ARG A 216 11.76 3.96 13.91
CA ARG A 216 11.36 4.37 15.26
C ARG A 216 12.45 5.17 15.98
N GLU A 217 13.63 4.57 16.12
CA GLU A 217 14.79 5.16 16.81
C GLU A 217 15.37 6.38 16.08
N GLN A 218 15.04 6.56 14.81
CA GLN A 218 15.54 7.65 13.97
C GLN A 218 14.59 8.85 13.93
N ALA A 219 13.28 8.63 14.04
CA ALA A 219 12.26 9.68 13.86
C ALA A 219 11.48 10.02 15.14
N GLU A 220 11.16 9.03 15.99
CA GLU A 220 10.28 9.25 17.15
C GLU A 220 10.95 9.99 18.31
N VAL A 221 12.27 10.21 18.21
CA VAL A 221 13.04 11.02 19.15
C VAL A 221 12.65 12.50 19.06
N CYS A 222 12.27 12.99 17.88
CA CYS A 222 11.87 14.39 17.66
C CYS A 222 10.43 14.56 17.16
N ASP A 223 9.79 13.50 16.66
CA ASP A 223 8.40 13.54 16.21
C ASP A 223 7.69 12.19 16.30
N LYS A 224 6.72 12.09 17.23
CA LYS A 224 5.95 10.87 17.50
C LYS A 224 4.62 10.81 16.75
N PHE A 225 4.11 11.94 16.28
CA PHE A 225 2.70 12.05 15.87
C PHE A 225 2.52 12.26 14.37
N SER A 226 3.45 12.94 13.68
CA SER A 226 3.28 13.17 12.25
C SER A 226 3.24 11.86 11.46
N SER A 227 2.33 11.76 10.50
CA SER A 227 2.34 10.69 9.50
C SER A 227 3.57 10.75 8.58
N TYR A 228 4.19 11.92 8.45
CA TYR A 228 5.41 12.13 7.64
C TYR A 228 6.71 11.73 8.35
N ARG A 229 6.65 11.36 9.64
CA ARG A 229 7.84 10.93 10.40
C ARG A 229 8.55 9.72 9.79
N ILE A 230 7.86 8.93 8.97
CA ILE A 230 8.43 7.77 8.24
C ILE A 230 9.58 8.16 7.29
N TYR A 231 9.64 9.43 6.88
CA TYR A 231 10.69 9.99 6.03
C TYR A 231 11.81 10.67 6.82
N CYS A 232 11.63 10.82 8.13
CA CYS A 232 12.48 11.63 8.99
C CYS A 232 13.69 10.84 9.49
N TYR A 233 14.81 11.55 9.59
CA TYR A 233 15.89 11.24 10.51
C TYR A 233 16.14 12.49 11.37
N CYS A 234 15.97 12.39 12.69
CA CYS A 234 16.05 13.53 13.59
C CYS A 234 17.46 14.12 13.63
N LYS A 235 17.57 15.44 13.42
CA LYS A 235 18.86 16.16 13.44
C LYS A 235 19.61 16.01 14.76
N ILE A 236 18.89 15.86 15.88
CA ILE A 236 19.49 15.64 17.21
C ILE A 236 20.38 14.38 17.26
N LEU A 237 20.19 13.43 16.35
CA LEU A 237 20.98 12.20 16.26
C LEU A 237 22.26 12.39 15.43
N LEU A 238 22.37 13.44 14.62
CA LEU A 238 23.57 13.73 13.82
C LEU A 238 24.78 14.11 14.68
N HIS A 239 24.52 14.67 15.87
CA HIS A 239 25.55 15.13 16.80
C HIS A 239 26.02 14.04 17.79
N LYS A 240 25.51 12.81 17.67
CA LYS A 240 25.88 11.66 18.51
C LYS A 240 26.95 10.76 17.87
N ILE A 241 27.68 11.27 16.88
CA ILE A 241 28.78 10.56 16.20
C ILE A 241 30.10 10.99 16.83
#